data_AF-A0A2V7J4Y9-F1
#
_entry.id   AF-A0A2V7J4Y9-F1
#
_cell.length_a   1.000
_cell.length_b   1.000
_cell.length_c   1.000
_cell.angle_alpha   90.00
_cell.angle_beta   90.00
_cell.angle_gamma   90.00
#
_symmetry.space_group_name_H-M   'P 1'
#
loop_
_entity.id
_entity.type
_entity.pdbx_description
1 polymer ?
#
loop_
_entity_poly.entity_id
_entity_poly.type
_entity_poly.pdbx_seq_one_letter_code
_entity_poly.pdbx_strand_id
1 'polypeptide(L)' 'MSIVVRERIPLAPYTTLGLGGPARYFCECAMEADVLEALALARSRGL' A
#
# COMPACT_ATOMS: atom_id res chain seq x y z
N MET A 1 7.87 6.50 -12.89
CA MET A 1 6.67 5.63 -12.95
C MET A 1 5.74 6.10 -11.85
N SER A 2 4.43 5.90 -11.99
CA SER A 2 3.44 6.28 -10.98
C SER A 2 2.88 5.04 -10.30
N ILE A 3 2.94 4.96 -8.97
CA ILE A 3 2.37 3.85 -8.21
C ILE A 3 0.84 3.78 -8.32
N VAL A 4 0.27 2.58 -8.28
CA VAL A 4 -1.18 2.36 -8.21
C VAL A 4 -1.58 2.08 -6.77
N VAL A 5 -2.26 3.04 -6.15
CA VAL A 5 -2.78 2.87 -4.79
C VAL A 5 -4.21 2.37 -4.82
N ARG A 6 -4.45 1.26 -4.13
CA ARG A 6 -5.74 0.61 -3.96
C ARG A 6 -6.25 0.83 -2.54
N GLU A 7 -7.55 1.06 -2.37
CA GLU A 7 -8.16 1.34 -1.05
C GLU A 7 -9.07 0.21 -0.57
N ARG A 8 -9.11 -0.02 0.74
CA ARG A 8 -9.97 -1.00 1.42
C ARG A 8 -9.79 -2.44 0.94
N ILE A 9 -8.55 -2.82 0.61
CA ILE A 9 -8.21 -4.15 0.12
C ILE A 9 -8.00 -5.10 1.31
N PRO A 10 -8.57 -6.31 1.32
CA PRO A 10 -8.33 -7.28 2.39
C PRO A 10 -6.85 -7.67 2.42
N LEU A 11 -6.25 -7.66 3.61
CA LEU A 11 -4.86 -8.07 3.79
C LEU A 11 -4.69 -9.59 3.91
N ALA A 12 -5.76 -10.34 4.19
CA ALA A 12 -5.71 -11.80 4.31
C ALA A 12 -4.95 -12.52 3.17
N PRO A 13 -5.10 -12.18 1.88
CA PRO A 13 -4.33 -12.82 0.80
C PRO A 13 -2.82 -12.50 0.81
N TYR A 14 -2.40 -11.48 1.56
CA TYR A 14 -1.03 -10.97 1.61
C TYR A 14 -0.31 -11.32 2.92
N THR A 15 -0.90 -12.16 3.77
CA THR A 15 -0.27 -12.64 5.02
C THR A 15 -0.25 -14.16 5.07
N THR A 16 0.81 -14.74 5.64
CA THR A 16 0.99 -16.20 5.73
C THR A 16 -0.08 -16.89 6.58
N LEU A 17 -0.64 -16.18 7.56
CA LEU A 17 -1.72 -16.69 8.41
C LEU A 17 -3.11 -16.55 7.77
N GLY A 18 -3.24 -15.89 6.62
CA GLY A 18 -4.55 -15.63 6.02
C GLY A 18 -5.41 -14.65 6.81
N LEU A 19 -4.80 -13.84 7.68
CA LEU A 19 -5.49 -12.88 8.55
C LEU A 19 -5.15 -11.45 8.16
N GLY A 20 -6.15 -10.57 8.24
CA GLY A 20 -5.96 -9.14 8.02
C GLY A 20 -7.19 -8.51 7.40
N GLY A 21 -7.74 -7.51 8.10
CA GLY A 21 -8.86 -6.70 7.62
C GLY A 21 -8.48 -5.80 6.43
N PRO A 22 -9.38 -4.89 6.04
CA PRO A 22 -9.14 -4.00 4.92
C PRO A 22 -8.06 -2.96 5.25
N ALA A 23 -6.98 -2.93 4.48
CA ALA A 23 -6.01 -1.84 4.52
C ALA A 23 -6.65 -0.55 4.00
N ARG A 24 -6.41 0.58 4.67
CA ARG A 24 -6.89 1.88 4.17
C ARG A 24 -6.28 2.19 2.80
N TYR A 25 -4.99 1.92 2.63
CA TYR A 25 -4.25 2.05 1.37
C TYR A 25 -3.32 0.85 1.19
N PHE A 26 -3.18 0.38 -0.03
CA PHE A 26 -2.29 -0.71 -0.43
C PHE A 26 -1.69 -0.43 -1.80
N CYS A 27 -0.38 -0.55 -1.96
CA CYS A 27 0.31 -0.44 -3.24
C CYS A 27 1.45 -1.46 -3.31
N GLU A 28 1.72 -1.93 -4.52
CA GLU A 28 2.91 -2.74 -4.80
C GLU A 28 4.04 -1.83 -5.28
N CYS A 29 5.25 -2.09 -4.79
CA CYS A 29 6.45 -1.35 -5.13
C CYS A 29 7.48 -2.34 -5.66
N ALA A 30 7.92 -2.16 -6.90
CA ALA A 30 8.91 -3.00 -7.56
C ALA A 30 10.31 -2.39 -7.52
N MET A 31 10.41 -1.07 -7.31
CA MET A 31 11.67 -0.34 -7.22
C MET A 31 11.66 0.68 -6.06
N GLU A 32 12.86 1.15 -5.68
CA GLU A 32 13.02 2.15 -4.62
C GLU A 32 12.22 3.43 -4.87
N ALA A 33 12.14 3.87 -6.13
CA ALA A 33 11.36 5.06 -6.49
C ALA A 33 9.86 4.93 -6.17
N ASP A 34 9.29 3.73 -6.27
CA ASP A 34 7.89 3.48 -5.94
C ASP A 34 7.63 3.69 -4.45
N VAL A 35 8.60 3.30 -3.61
CA VAL A 35 8.54 3.49 -2.16
C VAL A 35 8.57 4.98 -1.80
N LEU A 36 9.45 5.75 -2.45
CA LEU A 36 9.52 7.20 -2.25
C LEU A 36 8.19 7.89 -2.62
N GLU A 37 7.57 7.48 -3.73
CA GLU A 37 6.26 7.99 -4.14
C GLU A 37 5.16 7.61 -3.15
N ALA A 38 5.15 6.36 -2.66
CA ALA A 38 4.18 5.89 -1.66
C ALA A 38 4.29 6.68 -0.35
N LEU A 39 5.50 6.97 0.10
CA LEU A 39 5.75 7.78 1.29
C LEU A 39 5.30 9.23 1.11
N ALA A 40 5.59 9.84 -0.03
CA ALA A 40 5.14 11.21 -0.33
C ALA A 40 3.60 11.30 -0.31
N LEU A 41 2.93 10.30 -0.89
CA LEU A 41 1.48 10.20 -0.90
C LEU A 41 0.90 10.00 0.50
N ALA A 42 1.47 9.09 1.29
CA ALA A 42 1.08 8.86 2.68
C ALA A 42 1.18 10.16 3.50
N ARG A 43 2.30 10.88 3.38
CA ARG A 43 2.52 12.16 4.04
C ARG A 43 1.49 13.21 3.64
N SER A 44 1.14 13.31 2.36
CA SER A 44 0.11 14.25 1.88
C SER A 44 -1.29 13.97 2.47
N ARG A 45 -1.51 12.76 2.98
CA ARG A 45 -2.78 12.29 3.57
C ARG A 45 -2.74 12.20 5.10
N GLY A 46 -1.65 12.62 5.73
CA GLY A 46 -1.49 12.61 7.18
C GLY A 46 -1.45 11.21 7.79
N LEU A 47 -0.84 10.26 7.08
CA LEU A 47 -0.56 8.90 7.56
C LEU A 47 0.86 8.76 8.11
#